data_AF-A0AAI8SLH3-F1
#
_entry.id   AF-A0AAI8SLH3-F1
#
_cell.length_a   1.000
_cell.length_b   1.000
_cell.length_c   1.000
_cell.angle_alpha   90.00
_cell.angle_beta   90.00
_cell.angle_gamma   90.00
#
_symmetry.space_group_name_H-M   'P 1'
#
loop_
_entity.id
_entity.type
_entity.pdbx_description
1 polymer ?
#
loop_
_entity_poly.entity_id
_entity_poly.type
_entity_poly.pdbx_seq_one_letter_code
_entity_poly.pdbx_strand_id
1 'polypeptide(L)'
;MASPGRERIDITDDLAFVGEQIEALERLGGREDVDDERVYDLSIRWGAALAGRLPRMAHYSALGQLVEQDERRFQALCDRLRELSPLIDRFGLARPRLPGAADASANGRRRRGRWSKTRSRTA
;
A
#
# COMPACT_ATOMS: atom_id res chain seq x y z
N MET A 1 -30.49 24.37 -12.18
CA MET A 1 -29.09 24.79 -12.35
C MET A 1 -28.21 23.57 -12.14
N ALA A 2 -27.91 22.83 -13.21
CA ALA A 2 -26.97 21.72 -13.14
C ALA A 2 -25.56 22.31 -13.14
N SER A 3 -24.82 22.14 -12.04
CA SER A 3 -23.40 22.49 -12.00
C SER A 3 -22.69 21.80 -13.17
N PRO A 4 -21.77 22.48 -13.88
CA PRO A 4 -21.02 21.88 -14.97
C PRO A 4 -20.39 20.58 -14.46
N GLY A 5 -20.60 19.50 -15.23
CA GLY A 5 -20.23 18.15 -14.83
C GLY A 5 -18.80 18.12 -14.32
N ARG A 6 -18.62 17.82 -13.03
CA ARG A 6 -17.30 17.53 -12.49
C ARG A 6 -16.73 16.40 -13.34
N GLU A 7 -15.64 16.68 -14.04
CA GLU A 7 -14.91 15.70 -14.82
C GLU A 7 -14.58 14.52 -13.91
N ARG A 8 -15.12 13.35 -14.28
CA ARG A 8 -14.91 12.11 -13.54
C ARG A 8 -13.48 11.66 -13.83
N ILE A 9 -12.70 11.49 -12.77
CA ILE A 9 -11.29 11.11 -12.90
C ILE A 9 -11.19 9.59 -12.94
N ASP A 10 -10.52 9.08 -13.98
CA ASP A 10 -10.16 7.68 -14.07
C ASP A 10 -8.97 7.37 -13.15
N ILE A 11 -9.14 6.32 -12.33
CA ILE A 11 -8.13 5.79 -11.41
C ILE A 11 -7.81 4.32 -11.68
N THR A 12 -8.24 3.78 -12.81
CA THR A 12 -8.07 2.35 -13.16
C THR A 12 -6.59 1.93 -13.10
N ASP A 13 -5.70 2.77 -13.63
CA ASP A 13 -4.25 2.55 -13.57
C ASP A 13 -3.71 2.55 -12.13
N ASP A 14 -4.20 3.46 -11.29
CA ASP A 14 -3.79 3.52 -9.89
C ASP A 14 -4.27 2.28 -9.11
N LEU A 15 -5.51 1.84 -9.33
CA LEU A 15 -6.09 0.64 -8.73
C LEU A 15 -5.32 -0.61 -9.14
N ALA A 16 -5.02 -0.75 -10.43
CA ALA A 16 -4.26 -1.87 -10.97
C ALA A 16 -2.85 -1.92 -10.34
N PHE A 17 -2.14 -0.78 -10.35
CA PHE A 17 -0.77 -0.71 -9.84
C PHE A 17 -0.68 -1.05 -8.35
N VAL A 18 -1.57 -0.49 -7.51
CA VAL A 18 -1.58 -0.80 -6.07
C VAL A 18 -2.03 -2.24 -5.82
N GLY A 19 -3.01 -2.73 -6.59
CA GLY A 19 -3.46 -4.12 -6.55
C GLY A 19 -2.32 -5.11 -6.80
N GLU A 20 -1.49 -4.88 -7.82
CA GLU A 20 -0.32 -5.71 -8.10
C GLU A 20 0.66 -5.78 -6.93
N GLN A 21 0.87 -4.67 -6.20
CA GLN A 21 1.79 -4.65 -5.06
C GLN A 21 1.21 -5.39 -3.86
N ILE A 22 -0.11 -5.30 -3.66
CA ILE A 22 -0.83 -6.10 -2.67
C ILE A 22 -0.66 -7.60 -2.95
N GLU A 23 -0.92 -8.03 -4.19
CA GLU A 23 -0.78 -9.44 -4.54
C GLU A 23 0.68 -9.91 -4.43
N ALA A 24 1.64 -9.03 -4.76
CA ALA A 24 3.06 -9.34 -4.56
C ALA A 24 3.38 -9.54 -3.08
N LEU A 25 2.81 -8.74 -2.17
CA LEU A 25 2.97 -8.89 -0.73
C LEU A 25 2.31 -10.18 -0.21
N GLU A 26 1.10 -10.50 -0.65
CA GLU A 26 0.39 -11.74 -0.29
C GLU A 26 1.20 -12.98 -0.73
N ARG A 27 1.70 -12.99 -1.98
CA ARG A 27 2.57 -14.05 -2.50
C ARG A 27 3.89 -14.18 -1.74
N LEU A 28 4.43 -13.07 -1.25
CA LEU A 28 5.63 -13.07 -0.41
C LEU A 28 5.33 -13.64 0.99
N GLY A 29 4.18 -13.27 1.57
CA GLY A 29 3.73 -13.72 2.87
C GLY A 29 3.49 -15.23 2.96
N GLY A 30 3.05 -15.84 1.86
CA GLY A 30 2.84 -17.29 1.76
C GLY A 30 4.11 -18.15 1.68
N ARG A 31 5.30 -17.54 1.66
CA ARG A 31 6.58 -18.26 1.58
C ARG A 31 7.23 -18.38 2.96
N GLU A 32 7.80 -19.55 3.23
CA GLU A 32 8.60 -19.79 4.43
C GLU A 32 9.98 -19.13 4.34
N ASP A 33 10.62 -19.21 3.17
CA ASP A 33 11.91 -18.59 2.89
C ASP A 33 11.77 -17.53 1.79
N VAL A 34 12.32 -16.34 2.06
CA VAL A 34 12.20 -15.17 1.20
C VAL A 34 13.55 -14.47 1.14
N ASP A 35 14.04 -14.30 -0.08
CA ASP A 35 15.28 -13.59 -0.35
C ASP A 35 15.15 -12.06 -0.13
N ASP A 36 16.18 -11.47 0.47
CA ASP A 36 16.24 -10.05 0.85
C ASP A 36 16.09 -9.13 -0.38
N GLU A 37 16.61 -9.54 -1.54
CA GLU A 37 16.46 -8.78 -2.80
C GLU A 37 14.99 -8.60 -3.19
N ARG A 38 14.17 -9.66 -3.05
CA ARG A 38 12.74 -9.61 -3.37
C ARG A 38 11.96 -8.72 -2.40
N VAL A 39 12.32 -8.75 -1.12
CA VAL A 39 11.73 -7.87 -0.11
C VAL A 39 12.09 -6.41 -0.43
N TYR A 40 13.34 -6.16 -0.80
CA TYR A 40 13.83 -4.83 -1.14
C TYR A 40 13.11 -4.25 -2.36
N ASP A 41 13.01 -5.01 -3.45
CA ASP A 41 12.30 -4.59 -4.67
C ASP A 41 10.81 -4.31 -4.41
N LEU A 42 10.16 -5.16 -3.61
CA LEU A 42 8.78 -4.91 -3.18
C LEU A 42 8.72 -3.63 -2.35
N SER A 43 9.65 -3.39 -1.43
CA SER A 43 9.65 -2.20 -0.57
C SER A 43 9.72 -0.88 -1.37
N ILE A 44 10.49 -0.86 -2.45
CA ILE A 44 10.59 0.31 -3.35
C ILE A 44 9.24 0.57 -4.02
N ARG A 45 8.67 -0.44 -4.67
CA ARG A 45 7.40 -0.31 -5.38
C ARG A 45 6.24 -0.01 -4.44
N TRP A 46 6.23 -0.63 -3.27
CA TRP A 46 5.29 -0.36 -2.20
C TRP A 46 5.37 1.09 -1.73
N GLY A 47 6.58 1.61 -1.49
CA GLY A 47 6.79 3.02 -1.15
C GLY A 47 6.25 3.97 -2.23
N ALA A 48 6.52 3.68 -3.51
CA ALA A 48 6.01 4.47 -4.64
C ALA A 48 4.47 4.44 -4.72
N ALA A 49 3.86 3.27 -4.55
CA ALA A 49 2.41 3.10 -4.50
C ALA A 49 1.77 3.96 -3.39
N LEU A 50 2.33 3.91 -2.18
CA LEU A 50 1.79 4.61 -1.02
C LEU A 50 2.05 6.12 -0.99
N ALA A 51 3.13 6.58 -1.62
CA ALA A 51 3.46 8.00 -1.66
C ALA A 51 2.81 8.75 -2.83
N GLY A 52 2.50 8.05 -3.94
CA GLY A 52 1.95 8.67 -5.15
C GLY A 52 0.50 8.27 -5.43
N ARG A 53 0.29 7.00 -5.75
CA ARG A 53 -0.97 6.48 -6.30
C ARG A 53 -2.09 6.45 -5.26
N LEU A 54 -1.81 5.93 -4.07
CA LEU A 54 -2.80 5.84 -2.99
C LEU A 54 -3.32 7.22 -2.53
N PRO A 55 -2.46 8.24 -2.27
CA PRO A 55 -2.94 9.57 -1.90
C PRO A 55 -3.74 10.25 -3.01
N ARG A 56 -3.39 10.03 -4.29
CA ARG A 56 -4.15 10.54 -5.45
C ARG A 56 -5.57 9.98 -5.47
N MET A 57 -5.74 8.66 -5.32
CA MET A 57 -7.06 8.03 -5.26
C MET A 57 -7.89 8.55 -4.06
N ALA A 58 -7.26 8.64 -2.88
CA ALA A 58 -7.90 9.17 -1.69
C ALA A 58 -8.38 10.62 -1.87
N HIS A 59 -7.59 11.45 -2.58
CA HIS A 59 -7.96 12.81 -2.90
C HIS A 59 -9.24 12.89 -3.75
N TYR A 60 -9.33 12.12 -4.84
CA TYR A 60 -10.50 12.16 -5.72
C TYR A 60 -11.75 11.50 -5.12
N SER A 61 -11.57 10.45 -4.31
CA SER A 61 -12.65 9.88 -3.49
C SER A 61 -13.22 10.94 -2.53
N ALA A 62 -12.36 11.65 -1.80
CA ALA A 62 -12.80 12.71 -0.87
C ALA A 62 -13.53 13.87 -1.55
N LEU A 63 -13.24 14.15 -2.82
CA LEU A 63 -13.93 15.17 -3.63
C LEU A 63 -15.23 14.66 -4.29
N GLY A 64 -15.56 13.37 -4.15
CA GLY A 64 -16.68 12.73 -4.83
C GLY A 64 -16.54 12.76 -6.36
N GLN A 65 -15.31 12.67 -6.86
CA GLN A 65 -15.00 12.75 -8.30
C GLN A 65 -14.78 11.37 -8.95
N LEU A 66 -14.84 10.30 -8.17
CA LEU A 66 -14.82 8.94 -8.69
C LEU A 66 -16.23 8.51 -9.13
N VAL A 67 -16.29 7.66 -10.15
CA VAL A 67 -17.53 6.95 -10.47
C VAL A 67 -17.82 5.91 -9.40
N GLU A 68 -19.10 5.59 -9.19
CA GLU A 68 -19.48 4.65 -8.12
C GLU A 68 -18.78 3.29 -8.19
N GLN A 69 -18.50 2.80 -9.41
CA GLN A 69 -17.75 1.55 -9.57
C GLN A 69 -16.32 1.67 -9.03
N ASP A 70 -15.63 2.78 -9.31
CA ASP A 70 -14.26 3.00 -8.88
C ASP A 70 -14.19 3.37 -7.40
N GLU A 71 -15.18 4.07 -6.87
CA GLU A 71 -15.33 4.32 -5.44
C GLU A 71 -15.42 2.98 -4.67
N ARG A 72 -16.28 2.05 -5.13
CA ARG A 72 -16.38 0.71 -4.52
C ARG A 72 -15.08 -0.08 -4.59
N ARG A 73 -14.38 -0.02 -5.73
CA ARG A 73 -13.08 -0.69 -5.90
C ARG A 73 -12.02 -0.09 -5.00
N PHE A 74 -11.99 1.24 -4.87
CA PHE A 74 -11.05 1.93 -4.01
C PHE A 74 -11.29 1.62 -2.53
N GLN A 75 -12.55 1.55 -2.09
CA GLN A 75 -12.87 1.16 -0.72
C GLN A 75 -12.44 -0.30 -0.44
N ALA A 76 -12.74 -1.23 -1.35
CA ALA A 76 -12.30 -2.62 -1.23
C ALA A 76 -10.76 -2.75 -1.19
N LEU A 77 -10.06 -1.94 -1.98
CA LEU A 77 -8.58 -1.86 -1.94
C LEU A 77 -8.09 -1.38 -0.56
N CYS A 78 -8.74 -0.37 0.02
CA CYS A 78 -8.41 0.10 1.37
C CYS A 78 -8.65 -0.98 2.42
N ASP A 79 -9.73 -1.75 2.31
CA ASP A 79 -10.04 -2.85 3.23
C ASP A 79 -8.95 -3.93 3.17
N ARG A 80 -8.56 -4.35 1.96
CA ARG A 80 -7.42 -5.28 1.77
C ARG A 80 -6.12 -4.74 2.38
N LEU A 81 -5.82 -3.45 2.19
CA LEU A 81 -4.62 -2.83 2.79
C LEU A 81 -4.63 -2.88 4.32
N ARG A 82 -5.80 -2.81 4.97
CA ARG A 82 -5.91 -2.97 6.44
C ARG A 82 -5.61 -4.40 6.86
N GLU A 83 -6.14 -5.39 6.15
CA GLU A 83 -5.95 -6.81 6.42
C GLU A 83 -4.48 -7.24 6.29
N LEU A 84 -3.70 -6.59 5.42
CA LEU A 84 -2.27 -6.87 5.21
C LEU A 84 -1.35 -6.30 6.29
N SER A 85 -1.86 -5.60 7.31
CA SER A 85 -1.04 -5.02 8.38
C SER A 85 -0.02 -6.00 8.99
N PRO A 86 -0.36 -7.28 9.28
CA PRO A 86 0.63 -8.24 9.79
C PRO A 86 1.77 -8.54 8.81
N LEU A 87 1.49 -8.59 7.50
CA LEU A 87 2.52 -8.81 6.48
C LEU A 87 3.39 -7.57 6.28
N ILE A 88 2.77 -6.38 6.29
CA ILE A 88 3.47 -5.10 6.25
C ILE A 88 4.47 -5.01 7.40
N ASP A 89 4.05 -5.37 8.61
CA ASP A 89 4.92 -5.38 9.79
C ASP A 89 6.00 -6.47 9.71
N ARG A 90 5.65 -7.71 9.27
CA ARG A 90 6.59 -8.83 9.10
C ARG A 90 7.75 -8.48 8.19
N PHE A 91 7.48 -7.78 7.08
CA PHE A 91 8.48 -7.40 6.09
C PHE A 91 9.02 -5.96 6.27
N GLY A 92 8.60 -5.25 7.34
CA GLY A 92 9.09 -3.90 7.63
C GLY A 92 8.73 -2.85 6.57
N LEU A 93 7.61 -3.03 5.88
CA LEU A 93 7.14 -2.13 4.82
C LEU A 93 6.51 -0.86 5.39
N ALA A 94 6.45 0.19 4.57
CA ALA A 94 5.76 1.43 4.94
C ALA A 94 4.27 1.18 5.16
N ARG A 95 3.70 1.74 6.25
CA ARG A 95 2.26 1.60 6.53
C ARG A 95 1.42 2.55 5.66
N PRO A 96 0.31 2.07 5.05
CA PRO A 96 -0.59 2.91 4.26
C PRO A 96 -1.33 3.91 5.14
N ARG A 97 -1.54 5.13 4.62
CA ARG A 97 -2.40 6.15 5.24
C ARG A 97 -3.77 6.08 4.57
N LEU A 98 -4.70 5.39 5.22
CA LEU A 98 -6.01 5.10 4.64
C LEU A 98 -7.05 6.13 5.09
N PRO A 99 -8.03 6.46 4.22
CA PRO A 99 -9.20 7.25 4.63
C PRO A 99 -9.93 6.59 5.80
N GLY A 100 -10.38 7.40 6.76
CA GLY A 100 -11.15 6.94 7.93
C GLY A 100 -10.34 6.17 8.98
N ALA A 101 -9.05 5.91 8.77
CA ALA A 101 -8.17 5.47 9.85
C ALA A 101 -7.88 6.68 10.73
N ALA A 102 -8.41 6.69 11.97
CA ALA A 102 -7.97 7.65 12.97
C ALA A 102 -6.43 7.64 13.02
N ASP A 103 -5.85 8.82 13.01
CA ASP A 103 -4.45 9.15 12.84
C ASP A 103 -3.57 8.66 13.99
N ALA A 104 -3.44 7.34 14.17
CA ALA A 104 -2.56 6.73 15.15
C ALA A 104 -1.08 6.69 14.70
N SER A 105 -0.68 7.44 13.66
CA SER A 105 0.67 7.35 13.09
C SER A 105 1.28 8.69 12.67
N ALA A 106 1.13 9.71 13.52
CA ALA A 106 1.99 10.89 13.45
C ALA A 106 3.41 10.68 14.05
N ASN A 107 3.72 9.52 14.65
CA ASN A 107 4.98 9.33 15.40
C ASN A 107 5.74 8.02 15.09
N GLY A 108 6.01 7.75 13.80
CA GLY A 108 6.75 6.56 13.36
C GLY A 108 8.11 6.82 12.70
N ARG A 109 8.64 8.05 12.75
CA ARG A 109 10.02 8.30 12.31
C ARG A 109 10.97 7.76 13.39
N ARG A 110 11.70 6.69 13.02
CA ARG A 110 12.83 6.02 13.70
C ARG A 110 12.47 4.69 14.38
N ARG A 111 12.56 3.58 13.63
CA ARG A 111 13.33 2.37 14.02
C ARG A 111 13.74 1.60 12.76
N ARG A 112 14.87 1.98 12.16
CA ARG A 112 15.62 1.07 11.29
C ARG A 112 16.22 -0.01 12.19
N GLY A 113 15.46 -1.08 12.41
CA GLY A 113 15.96 -2.30 13.05
C GLY A 113 16.97 -2.95 12.11
N ARG A 114 18.24 -2.86 12.50
CA ARG A 114 19.38 -3.58 11.96
C ARG A 114 19.03 -5.08 11.86
N TRP A 115 18.76 -5.57 10.65
CA TRP A 115 18.72 -7.01 10.40
C TRP A 115 20.16 -7.52 10.45
N SER A 116 20.45 -8.40 11.41
CA SER A 116 21.72 -9.10 11.53
C SER A 116 21.42 -10.57 11.76
N LYS A 117 21.74 -11.41 10.78
CA LYS A 117 21.96 -12.85 10.93
C LYS A 117 23.11 -13.22 10.01
N THR A 118 24.34 -13.12 10.52
CA THR A 118 25.15 -14.24 11.03
C THR A 118 25.52 -15.23 9.92
N ARG A 119 26.72 -15.05 9.34
CA ARG A 119 27.42 -16.06 8.54
C ARG A 119 27.85 -17.19 9.47
N SER A 120 27.27 -18.37 9.30
CA SER A 120 27.84 -19.60 9.84
C SER A 120 29.05 -20.00 8.98
N ARG A 121 30.25 -19.92 9.56
CA ARG A 121 31.45 -20.63 9.07
C ARG A 121 31.64 -21.86 9.93
N THR A 122 31.59 -23.03 9.32
CA THR A 122 32.06 -24.32 9.81
C THR A 122 32.55 -25.07 8.57
N ALA A 123 33.70 -25.73 8.51
CA ALA A 123 34.88 -25.86 9.35
C ALA A 123 36.02 -26.18 8.36
#